data_AF-A0A9P6XQC6-F1
#
_entry.id   AF-A0A9P6XQC6-F1
#
_cell.length_a   1.000
_cell.length_b   1.000
_cell.length_c   1.000
_cell.angle_alpha   90.00
_cell.angle_beta   90.00
_cell.angle_gamma   90.00
#
_symmetry.space_group_name_H-M   'P 1'
#
loop_
_entity.id
_entity.type
_entity.pdbx_description
1 polymer ?
#
loop_
_entity_poly.entity_id
_entity_poly.type
_entity_poly.pdbx_seq_one_letter_code
_entity_poly.pdbx_strand_id
1 'polypeptide(L)'
;MLQVAGVDRVLTMDLHADQIQGFFDIPVDNIYAGPILLGDIWRRNFSNLVVVSPDIGGVVRARALAKQLEADLAIIDKRRPRANVP
;
A
#
# COMPACT_ATOMS: atom_id res chain seq x y z
N MET A 1 20.11 3.05 -14.66
CA MET A 1 19.92 2.23 -15.89
C MET A 1 18.84 2.81 -16.79
N LEU A 2 17.62 3.05 -16.30
CA LEU A 2 16.52 3.60 -17.13
C LEU A 2 16.86 4.96 -17.76
N GLN A 3 17.34 5.94 -16.98
CA GLN A 3 17.76 7.25 -17.51
C GLN A 3 18.95 7.13 -18.48
N VAL A 4 19.94 6.29 -18.16
CA VAL A 4 21.09 6.02 -19.04
C VAL A 4 20.66 5.42 -20.38
N ALA A 5 19.57 4.64 -20.38
CA ALA A 5 18.99 4.06 -21.58
C ALA A 5 18.09 5.04 -22.37
N GLY A 6 17.92 6.28 -21.91
CA GLY A 6 17.14 7.31 -22.60
C GLY A 6 15.64 7.34 -22.25
N VAL A 7 15.23 6.84 -21.08
CA VAL A 7 13.85 7.03 -20.60
C VAL A 7 13.66 8.47 -20.13
N ASP A 8 12.61 9.15 -20.64
CA ASP A 8 12.30 10.55 -20.32
C ASP A 8 11.23 10.75 -19.23
N ARG A 9 10.46 9.69 -18.91
CA ARG A 9 9.41 9.68 -17.89
C ARG A 9 9.13 8.26 -17.41
N VAL A 10 8.79 8.10 -16.14
CA VAL A 10 8.32 6.82 -15.59
C VAL A 10 6.85 6.93 -15.21
N LEU A 11 6.01 6.03 -15.70
CA LEU A 11 4.67 5.78 -15.15
C LEU A 11 4.70 4.42 -14.44
N THR A 12 4.29 4.39 -13.18
CA THR A 12 4.30 3.20 -12.34
C THR A 12 3.08 3.16 -11.43
N MET A 13 2.86 2.03 -10.75
CA MET A 13 1.70 1.82 -9.88
C MET A 13 2.13 1.33 -8.51
N ASP A 14 1.61 1.96 -7.46
CA ASP A 14 1.80 1.59 -6.06
C ASP A 14 3.26 1.27 -5.69
N LEU A 15 4.17 2.23 -5.91
CA LEU A 15 5.55 2.12 -5.45
C LEU A 15 5.62 1.63 -3.99
N HIS A 16 6.53 0.71 -3.73
CA HIS A 16 6.72 0.15 -2.39
C HIS A 16 7.02 1.25 -1.36
N ALA A 17 7.79 2.26 -1.77
CA ALA A 17 8.08 3.47 -1.02
C ALA A 17 8.03 4.69 -1.96
N ASP A 18 7.28 5.74 -1.58
CA ASP A 18 7.11 6.94 -2.41
C ASP A 18 8.44 7.68 -2.67
N GLN A 19 9.41 7.55 -1.77
CA GLN A 19 10.74 8.16 -1.88
C GLN A 19 11.53 7.68 -3.10
N ILE A 20 11.18 6.52 -3.69
CA ILE A 20 11.82 6.01 -4.91
C ILE A 20 11.70 7.03 -6.06
N GLN A 21 10.67 7.89 -6.06
CA GLN A 21 10.55 8.98 -7.03
C GLN A 21 11.77 9.92 -7.01
N GLY A 22 12.34 10.17 -5.83
CA GLY A 22 13.55 11.00 -5.68
C GLY A 22 14.84 10.35 -6.19
N PHE A 23 14.81 9.10 -6.67
CA PHE A 23 15.95 8.46 -7.31
C PHE A 23 16.04 8.74 -8.81
N PHE A 24 15.06 9.47 -9.37
CA PHE A 24 14.99 9.83 -10.77
C PHE A 24 15.10 11.34 -10.92
N ASP A 25 15.89 11.80 -11.90
CA ASP A 25 15.94 13.22 -12.30
C ASP A 25 14.90 13.55 -13.39
N ILE A 26 14.04 12.60 -13.71
CA ILE A 26 12.95 12.70 -14.70
C ILE A 26 11.59 12.59 -13.98
N PRO A 27 10.50 13.10 -14.57
CA PRO A 27 9.17 12.95 -13.98
C PRO A 27 8.81 11.48 -13.72
N VAL A 28 8.29 11.21 -12.53
CA VAL A 28 7.74 9.90 -12.14
C VAL A 28 6.28 10.07 -11.73
N ASP A 29 5.38 9.52 -12.53
CA ASP A 29 3.96 9.43 -12.21
C ASP A 29 3.71 8.11 -11.47
N ASN A 30 3.51 8.17 -10.15
CA ASN A 30 3.08 7.01 -9.35
C ASN A 30 1.56 7.04 -9.18
N ILE A 31 0.86 6.17 -9.90
CA ILE A 31 -0.60 6.04 -9.78
C ILE A 31 -0.98 4.98 -8.73
N TYR A 32 -2.16 5.12 -8.12
CA TYR A 32 -2.61 4.26 -7.03
C TYR A 32 -3.77 3.36 -7.49
N ALA A 33 -3.68 2.05 -7.24
CA ALA A 33 -4.77 1.10 -7.50
C ALA A 33 -5.90 1.20 -6.46
N GLY A 34 -5.64 1.90 -5.34
CA GLY A 34 -6.55 2.07 -4.20
C GLY A 34 -8.02 2.31 -4.57
N PRO A 35 -8.35 3.29 -5.44
CA PRO A 35 -9.74 3.55 -5.84
C PRO A 35 -10.46 2.37 -6.50
N ILE A 36 -9.74 1.59 -7.32
CA ILE A 36 -10.32 0.40 -8.00
C ILE A 36 -10.58 -0.70 -6.98
N LEU A 37 -9.61 -0.95 -6.09
CA LEU A 37 -9.73 -1.95 -5.02
C LEU A 37 -10.86 -1.60 -4.04
N LEU A 38 -10.94 -0.33 -3.65
CA LEU A 38 -11.99 0.21 -2.80
C LEU A 38 -13.37 0.01 -3.45
N GLY A 39 -13.49 0.32 -4.73
CA GLY A 39 -14.74 0.14 -5.49
C GLY A 39 -15.16 -1.32 -5.62
N ASP A 40 -14.23 -2.29 -5.65
CA ASP A 40 -14.57 -3.71 -5.57
C ASP A 40 -15.10 -4.11 -4.19
N ILE A 41 -14.41 -3.69 -3.12
CA ILE A 41 -14.83 -4.00 -1.73
C ILE A 41 -16.20 -3.41 -1.44
N TRP A 42 -16.44 -2.16 -1.83
CA TRP A 42 -17.73 -1.48 -1.63
C TRP A 42 -18.87 -2.23 -2.33
N ARG A 43 -18.66 -2.68 -3.59
CA ARG A 43 -19.66 -3.44 -4.36
C ARG A 43 -20.02 -4.79 -3.74
N ARG A 44 -19.13 -5.39 -2.94
CA ARG A 44 -19.40 -6.67 -2.26
C ARG A 44 -20.35 -6.53 -1.07
N ASN A 45 -20.54 -5.30 -0.56
CA ASN A 45 -21.49 -4.99 0.50
C ASN A 45 -21.40 -5.93 1.73
N PHE A 46 -20.17 -6.10 2.25
CA PHE A 46 -19.94 -6.95 3.41
C PHE A 46 -20.61 -6.39 4.68
N SER A 47 -21.31 -7.23 5.44
CA SER A 47 -21.76 -6.90 6.78
C SER A 47 -20.61 -6.93 7.78
N ASN A 48 -20.54 -5.97 8.69
CA ASN A 48 -19.51 -5.89 9.75
C ASN A 48 -18.07 -5.91 9.19
N LEU A 49 -17.81 -5.09 8.18
CA LEU A 49 -16.51 -4.99 7.54
C LEU A 49 -15.44 -4.48 8.51
N VAL A 50 -14.31 -5.19 8.56
CA VAL A 50 -13.11 -4.78 9.31
C VAL A 50 -11.91 -4.85 8.36
N VAL A 51 -11.14 -3.77 8.31
CA VAL A 51 -9.89 -3.71 7.56
C VAL A 51 -8.76 -4.15 8.47
N VAL A 52 -7.87 -5.02 7.98
CA VAL A 52 -6.78 -5.59 8.79
C VAL A 52 -5.43 -5.19 8.20
N SER A 53 -4.58 -4.56 9.01
CA SER A 53 -3.16 -4.40 8.70
C SER A 53 -2.40 -5.68 9.05
N PRO A 54 -1.70 -6.33 8.10
CA PRO A 54 -1.02 -7.60 8.35
C PRO A 54 0.25 -7.45 9.20
N ASP A 55 0.79 -6.24 9.30
CA ASP A 55 1.94 -5.86 10.10
C ASP A 55 1.89 -4.37 10.45
N ILE A 56 2.90 -3.89 11.19
CA ILE A 56 3.00 -2.51 11.64
C ILE A 56 3.30 -1.54 10.48
N GLY A 57 4.08 -1.97 9.48
CA GLY A 57 4.45 -1.13 8.34
C GLY A 57 3.25 -0.79 7.44
N GLY A 58 2.28 -1.70 7.36
CA GLY A 58 1.04 -1.51 6.59
C GLY A 58 0.00 -0.59 7.24
N VAL A 59 0.17 -0.19 8.51
CA VAL A 59 -0.91 0.43 9.30
C VAL A 59 -1.42 1.73 8.70
N VAL A 60 -0.54 2.57 8.15
CA VAL A 60 -0.93 3.84 7.52
C VAL A 60 -1.86 3.60 6.33
N ARG A 61 -1.51 2.60 5.48
CA ARG A 61 -2.29 2.22 4.29
C ARG A 61 -3.63 1.61 4.69
N ALA A 62 -3.62 0.68 5.65
CA ALA A 62 -4.84 0.03 6.15
C ALA A 62 -5.79 1.05 6.80
N ARG A 63 -5.27 1.99 7.58
CA ARG A 63 -6.07 3.07 8.20
C ARG A 63 -6.72 3.98 7.17
N ALA A 64 -6.01 4.36 6.11
CA ALA A 64 -6.57 5.18 5.04
C ALA A 64 -7.75 4.46 4.36
N LEU A 65 -7.60 3.17 4.08
CA LEU A 65 -8.64 2.34 3.46
C LEU A 65 -9.85 2.15 4.40
N ALA A 66 -9.61 1.87 5.69
CA ALA A 66 -10.67 1.76 6.70
C ALA A 66 -11.50 3.04 6.81
N LYS A 67 -10.85 4.21 6.81
CA LYS A 67 -11.52 5.52 6.83
C LYS A 67 -12.40 5.74 5.59
N GLN A 68 -11.95 5.31 4.41
CA GLN A 68 -12.72 5.44 3.17
C GLN A 68 -13.90 4.47 3.09
N LEU A 69 -13.82 3.31 3.75
CA LEU A 69 -14.89 2.31 3.81
C LEU A 69 -15.84 2.47 4.99
N GLU A 70 -15.59 3.46 5.86
CA GLU A 70 -16.30 3.63 7.15
C GLU A 70 -16.29 2.33 7.98
N ALA A 71 -15.15 1.64 7.96
CA ALA A 71 -14.95 0.33 8.58
C ALA A 71 -14.00 0.41 9.77
N ASP A 72 -14.11 -0.56 10.67
CA ASP A 72 -13.17 -0.71 11.79
C ASP A 72 -11.78 -1.15 11.29
N LEU A 73 -10.75 -0.90 12.11
CA LEU A 73 -9.36 -1.25 11.83
C LEU A 73 -8.82 -2.23 12.88
N ALA A 74 -8.28 -3.35 12.41
CA ALA A 74 -7.47 -4.28 13.20
C ALA A 74 -6.00 -4.26 12.73
N ILE A 75 -5.07 -4.56 13.63
CA ILE A 75 -3.63 -4.56 13.35
C ILE A 75 -3.02 -5.83 13.93
N ILE A 76 -2.22 -6.54 13.11
CA ILE A 76 -1.45 -7.69 13.56
C ILE A 76 -0.07 -7.21 14.02
N ASP A 77 0.24 -7.43 15.30
CA ASP A 77 1.58 -7.22 15.88
C ASP A 77 2.30 -8.56 16.03
N LYS A 78 3.08 -8.94 15.02
CA LYS A 78 3.87 -10.19 15.05
C LYS A 78 5.15 -9.98 15.88
N ARG A 79 5.18 -10.54 17.08
CA ARG A 79 6.37 -10.58 17.94
C ARG A 79 7.16 -11.87 17.74
N ARG A 80 8.48 -11.76 17.55
CA ARG A 80 9.42 -12.90 17.55
C ARG A 80 10.39 -12.75 18.72
N PRO A 81 10.03 -13.21 19.94
CA PRO A 81 10.87 -13.04 21.12
C PRO A 81 12.19 -13.84 21.06
N ARG A 82 12.30 -14.86 20.21
CA ARG A 82 13.54 -15.58 19.88
C ARG A 82 13.55 -15.98 18.40
N ALA A 83 14.72 -15.97 17.77
CA ALA A 83 14.93 -16.57 16.45
C ALA A 83 15.14 -18.08 16.61
N ASN A 84 14.52 -18.91 15.75
CA ASN A 84 14.66 -20.36 15.70
C ASN A 84 14.41 -21.08 17.04
N VAL A 85 13.14 -21.22 17.44
CA VAL A 85 12.76 -22.27 18.40
C VAL A 85 12.38 -23.50 17.56
N PRO A 86 13.02 -24.68 17.77
CA PRO A 86 12.66 -25.90 17.05
C PRO A 86 11.22 -26.33 17.35
#